data_AF-A0A7V1SJB9-F1
#
_entry.id   AF-A0A7V1SJB9-F1
#
_cell.length_a   1.000
_cell.length_b   1.000
_cell.length_c   1.000
_cell.angle_alpha   90.00
_cell.angle_beta   90.00
_cell.angle_gamma   90.00
#
_symmetry.space_group_name_H-M   'P 1'
#
loop_
_entity.id
_entity.type
_entity.pdbx_description
1 polymer ?
#
loop_
_entity_poly.entity_id
_entity_poly.type
_entity_poly.pdbx_seq_one_letter_code
_entity_poly.pdbx_strand_id
1 'polypeptide(L)'
;MARQRCKKMIGKMALIGIVFGMGIGFNTAHAGNLFDAAVSATYAATSQGDSQMLSTEALFYNSTATLYDAYLYMADAEAYAEDATYYAWLSSGDWWGYYAWTYADEAYYWFGLAADNAYYAWTYGDLYYTYFALYYGGLGSYHNAFAEAYAGIGSYGGDY
;
A
#
# COMPACT_ATOMS: atom_id res chain seq x y z
N MET A 1 1.33 10.07 -19.23
CA MET A 1 0.90 9.68 -17.87
C MET A 1 2.06 9.31 -16.94
N ALA A 2 3.05 8.52 -17.36
CA ALA A 2 4.22 8.15 -16.54
C ALA A 2 4.99 9.34 -15.91
N ARG A 3 5.16 10.46 -16.65
CA ARG A 3 5.88 11.66 -16.17
C ARG A 3 5.18 12.37 -14.99
N GLN A 4 3.85 12.32 -14.90
CA GLN A 4 3.11 12.89 -13.76
C GLN A 4 3.17 11.97 -12.53
N ARG A 5 3.14 10.65 -12.74
CA ARG A 5 3.31 9.64 -11.69
C ARG A 5 4.69 9.74 -11.05
N CYS A 6 5.74 9.80 -11.86
CA CYS A 6 7.11 9.97 -11.40
C CYS A 6 7.30 11.29 -10.61
N LYS A 7 6.69 12.39 -11.06
CA LYS A 7 6.71 13.67 -10.33
C LYS A 7 5.97 13.63 -8.99
N LYS A 8 4.83 12.93 -8.90
CA LYS A 8 4.11 12.72 -7.63
C LYS A 8 4.92 11.86 -6.66
N MET A 9 5.54 10.81 -7.17
CA MET A 9 6.36 9.89 -6.37
C MET A 9 7.63 10.59 -5.85
N ILE A 10 8.34 11.32 -6.72
CA ILE A 10 9.48 12.17 -6.33
C ILE A 10 9.04 13.28 -5.37
N GLY A 11 7.86 13.87 -5.56
CA GLY A 11 7.29 14.87 -4.66
C GLY A 11 7.00 14.32 -3.26
N LYS A 12 6.44 13.11 -3.17
CA LYS A 12 6.23 12.40 -1.89
C LYS A 12 7.57 12.04 -1.23
N MET A 13 8.52 11.47 -1.97
CA MET A 13 9.86 11.13 -1.47
C MET A 13 10.65 12.36 -1.03
N ALA A 14 10.51 13.50 -1.73
CA ALA A 14 11.15 14.76 -1.36
C ALA A 14 10.48 15.41 -0.16
N LEU A 15 9.15 15.28 0.00
CA LEU A 15 8.45 15.74 1.20
C LEU A 15 8.97 14.97 2.42
N ILE A 16 9.10 13.65 2.29
CA ILE A 16 9.67 12.81 3.33
C ILE A 16 11.15 13.17 3.59
N GLY A 17 11.94 13.37 2.53
CA GLY A 17 13.36 13.78 2.59
C GLY A 17 13.62 15.14 3.24
N ILE A 18 12.75 16.13 3.04
CA ILE A 18 12.87 17.46 3.66
C ILE A 18 12.54 17.41 5.16
N VAL A 19 11.67 16.48 5.59
CA VAL A 19 11.31 16.31 7.00
C VAL A 19 12.44 15.60 7.78
N PHE A 20 13.29 14.80 7.12
CA PHE A 20 14.48 14.18 7.72
C PHE A 20 15.62 15.13 8.11
N GLY A 21 15.63 16.37 7.60
CA GLY A 21 16.73 17.32 7.81
C GLY A 21 16.80 17.97 9.20
N MET A 22 15.76 17.83 10.03
CA MET A 22 15.69 18.47 11.35
C MET A 22 15.55 17.41 12.45
N GLY A 23 16.70 16.99 12.97
CA GLY A 23 16.81 15.94 13.97
C GLY A 23 16.21 16.31 15.33
N ILE A 24 15.62 15.31 15.98
CA ILE A 24 15.38 15.22 17.41
C ILE A 24 15.67 13.75 17.81
N GLY A 25 16.22 13.51 19.01
CA GLY A 25 16.86 12.27 19.43
C GLY A 25 15.95 11.04 19.55
N PHE A 26 15.53 10.47 18.44
CA PHE A 26 14.85 9.18 18.38
C PHE A 26 15.85 8.03 18.48
N ASN A 27 15.38 6.89 19.00
CA ASN A 27 16.03 5.62 18.70
C ASN A 27 15.99 5.46 17.17
N THR A 28 17.10 5.72 16.50
CA THR A 28 17.19 5.83 15.04
C THR A 28 16.69 4.58 14.32
N ALA A 29 16.79 3.42 14.97
CA ALA A 29 16.23 2.17 14.48
C ALA A 29 14.69 2.17 14.47
N HIS A 30 14.05 2.67 15.52
CA HIS A 30 12.60 2.72 15.61
C HIS A 30 11.99 3.65 14.55
N ALA A 31 12.51 4.87 14.45
CA ALA A 31 12.09 5.84 13.44
C ALA A 31 12.39 5.35 12.01
N GLY A 32 13.53 4.66 11.82
CA GLY A 32 13.89 4.02 10.56
C GLY A 32 12.89 2.93 10.15
N ASN A 33 12.53 2.03 11.06
CA ASN A 33 11.54 0.99 10.79
C ASN A 33 10.17 1.58 10.41
N LEU A 34 9.70 2.62 11.12
CA LEU A 34 8.43 3.28 10.77
C LEU A 34 8.50 4.01 9.44
N PHE A 35 9.66 4.57 9.09
CA PHE A 35 9.87 5.13 7.77
C PHE A 35 9.79 4.06 6.67
N ASP A 36 10.49 2.93 6.84
CA ASP A 36 10.44 1.82 5.89
C ASP A 36 9.02 1.27 5.74
N ALA A 37 8.27 1.16 6.86
CA ALA A 37 6.86 0.79 6.83
C ALA A 37 6.00 1.77 6.01
N ALA A 38 6.20 3.08 6.18
CA ALA A 38 5.48 4.10 5.42
C ALA A 38 5.82 4.03 3.92
N VAL A 39 7.10 3.80 3.58
CA VAL A 39 7.54 3.64 2.20
C VAL A 39 6.91 2.41 1.55
N SER A 40 6.92 1.26 2.23
CA SER A 40 6.26 0.05 1.77
C SER A 40 4.76 0.26 1.58
N ALA A 41 4.07 0.91 2.52
CA ALA A 41 2.66 1.27 2.37
C ALA A 41 2.41 2.20 1.16
N THR A 42 3.30 3.15 0.86
CA THR A 42 3.21 3.98 -0.35
C THR A 42 3.37 3.14 -1.63
N TYR A 43 4.27 2.14 -1.64
CA TYR A 43 4.43 1.23 -2.77
C TYR A 43 3.18 0.36 -2.95
N ALA A 44 2.64 -0.20 -1.85
CA ALA A 44 1.38 -0.93 -1.85
C ALA A 44 0.24 -0.09 -2.46
N ALA A 45 0.08 1.16 -2.03
CA ALA A 45 -0.92 2.08 -2.57
C ALA A 45 -0.74 2.34 -4.08
N THR A 46 0.50 2.39 -4.55
CA THR A 46 0.80 2.65 -5.97
C THR A 46 0.41 1.44 -6.82
N SER A 47 0.86 0.25 -6.42
CA SER A 47 0.52 -1.01 -7.12
C SER A 47 -0.98 -1.29 -7.07
N GLN A 48 -1.61 -1.09 -5.92
CA GLN A 48 -3.07 -1.20 -5.75
C GLN A 48 -3.81 -0.27 -6.74
N GLY A 49 -3.38 0.99 -6.87
CA GLY A 49 -4.01 1.94 -7.77
C GLY A 49 -3.86 1.56 -9.25
N ASP A 50 -2.71 1.02 -9.64
CA ASP A 50 -2.47 0.54 -11.00
C ASP A 50 -3.31 -0.71 -11.31
N SER A 51 -3.43 -1.64 -10.35
CA SER A 51 -4.33 -2.80 -10.48
C SER A 51 -5.79 -2.37 -10.65
N GLN A 52 -6.28 -1.44 -9.83
CA GLN A 52 -7.67 -0.98 -9.91
C GLN A 52 -7.95 -0.22 -11.20
N MET A 53 -6.98 0.53 -11.72
CA MET A 53 -7.10 1.19 -13.02
C MET A 53 -7.30 0.17 -14.14
N LEU A 54 -6.45 -0.87 -14.19
CA LEU A 54 -6.51 -1.92 -15.21
C LEU A 54 -7.77 -2.80 -15.08
N SER A 55 -8.20 -3.06 -13.84
CA SER A 55 -9.47 -3.75 -13.53
C SER A 55 -10.68 -2.94 -14.00
N THR A 56 -10.65 -1.62 -13.81
CA THR A 56 -11.70 -0.72 -14.30
C THR A 56 -11.72 -0.66 -15.82
N GLU A 57 -10.54 -0.65 -16.46
CA GLU A 57 -10.42 -0.72 -17.92
C GLU A 57 -11.01 -2.02 -18.49
N ALA A 58 -10.72 -3.16 -17.86
CA ALA A 58 -11.28 -4.46 -18.22
C ALA A 58 -12.82 -4.45 -18.17
N LEU A 59 -13.41 -3.89 -17.11
CA LEU A 59 -14.86 -3.75 -16.98
C LEU A 59 -15.45 -2.79 -18.00
N PHE A 60 -14.80 -1.64 -18.23
CA PHE A 60 -15.29 -0.61 -19.16
C PHE A 60 -15.32 -1.10 -20.60
N TYR A 61 -14.27 -1.79 -21.05
CA TYR A 61 -14.18 -2.32 -22.41
C TYR A 61 -14.73 -3.74 -22.55
N ASN A 62 -15.23 -4.34 -21.47
CA ASN A 62 -15.68 -5.73 -21.44
C ASN A 62 -14.62 -6.69 -22.03
N SER A 63 -13.38 -6.57 -21.54
CA SER A 63 -12.19 -7.23 -22.08
C SER A 63 -11.36 -7.83 -20.97
N THR A 64 -10.80 -9.02 -21.21
CA THR A 64 -9.91 -9.71 -20.25
C THR A 64 -8.43 -9.39 -20.46
N ALA A 65 -8.10 -8.57 -21.46
CA ALA A 65 -6.72 -8.36 -21.91
C ALA A 65 -5.80 -7.79 -20.82
N THR A 66 -6.34 -7.01 -19.88
CA THR A 66 -5.57 -6.34 -18.80
C THR A 66 -5.63 -7.09 -17.47
N LEU A 67 -6.39 -8.18 -17.36
CA LEU A 67 -6.64 -8.85 -16.07
C LEU A 67 -5.40 -9.51 -15.49
N TYR A 68 -4.50 -10.02 -16.33
CA TYR A 68 -3.22 -10.59 -15.86
C TYR A 68 -2.36 -9.52 -15.19
N ASP A 69 -2.18 -8.37 -15.85
CA ASP A 69 -1.40 -7.26 -15.29
C ASP A 69 -2.08 -6.70 -14.03
N ALA A 70 -3.42 -6.59 -14.04
CA ALA A 70 -4.17 -6.16 -12.87
C ALA A 70 -3.93 -7.09 -11.66
N TYR A 71 -3.90 -8.41 -11.89
CA TYR A 71 -3.55 -9.40 -10.86
C TYR A 71 -2.13 -9.17 -10.34
N LEU A 72 -1.13 -9.06 -11.22
CA LEU A 72 0.26 -8.87 -10.80
C LEU A 72 0.43 -7.62 -9.92
N TYR A 73 -0.18 -6.49 -10.31
CA TYR A 73 -0.13 -5.27 -9.50
C TYR A 73 -0.85 -5.41 -8.16
N MET A 74 -1.91 -6.22 -8.05
CA MET A 74 -2.56 -6.44 -6.76
C MET A 74 -1.73 -7.37 -5.86
N ALA A 75 -1.10 -8.39 -6.44
CA ALA A 75 -0.16 -9.26 -5.72
C ALA A 75 1.07 -8.48 -5.22
N ASP A 76 1.59 -7.55 -6.02
CA ASP A 76 2.63 -6.62 -5.57
C ASP A 76 2.13 -5.74 -4.40
N ALA A 77 0.88 -5.27 -4.47
CA ALA A 77 0.30 -4.47 -3.39
C ALA A 77 0.19 -5.26 -2.07
N GLU A 78 -0.21 -6.53 -2.16
CA GLU A 78 -0.22 -7.47 -1.03
C GLU A 78 1.17 -7.63 -0.44
N ALA A 79 2.18 -7.93 -1.27
CA ALA A 79 3.56 -8.11 -0.80
C ALA A 79 4.13 -6.86 -0.12
N TYR A 80 3.88 -5.66 -0.68
CA TYR A 80 4.31 -4.41 -0.05
C TYR A 80 3.54 -4.10 1.25
N ALA A 81 2.29 -4.54 1.39
CA ALA A 81 1.55 -4.42 2.65
C ALA A 81 2.07 -5.40 3.71
N GLU A 82 2.53 -6.59 3.32
CA GLU A 82 3.26 -7.51 4.20
C GLU A 82 4.56 -6.87 4.71
N ASP A 83 5.36 -6.29 3.80
CA ASP A 83 6.57 -5.54 4.17
C ASP A 83 6.26 -4.40 5.14
N ALA A 84 5.20 -3.62 4.86
CA ALA A 84 4.76 -2.54 5.75
C ALA A 84 4.38 -3.06 7.14
N THR A 85 3.69 -4.20 7.20
CA THR A 85 3.34 -4.91 8.43
C THR A 85 4.59 -5.30 9.21
N TYR A 86 5.57 -5.91 8.55
CA TYR A 86 6.82 -6.36 9.18
C TYR A 86 7.61 -5.18 9.77
N TYR A 87 7.83 -4.12 8.99
CA TYR A 87 8.58 -2.97 9.48
C TYR A 87 7.86 -2.21 10.61
N ALA A 88 6.53 -2.07 10.52
CA ALA A 88 5.76 -1.44 11.60
C ALA A 88 5.78 -2.29 12.89
N TRP A 89 5.73 -3.63 12.76
CA TRP A 89 5.79 -4.55 13.90
C TRP A 89 7.09 -4.41 14.70
N LEU A 90 8.24 -4.19 14.05
CA LEU A 90 9.52 -3.94 14.74
C LEU A 90 9.49 -2.71 15.65
N SER A 91 8.50 -1.83 15.47
CA SER A 91 8.29 -0.61 16.22
C SER A 91 6.98 -0.61 17.01
N SER A 92 6.24 -1.73 17.09
CA SER A 92 4.89 -1.79 17.69
C SER A 92 4.84 -1.66 19.22
N GLY A 93 5.98 -1.37 19.86
CA GLY A 93 6.07 -1.10 21.29
C GLY A 93 5.56 0.29 21.68
N ASP A 94 5.42 1.20 20.71
CA ASP A 94 4.81 2.51 20.90
C ASP A 94 3.43 2.60 20.25
N TRP A 95 2.75 3.72 20.50
CA TRP A 95 1.40 3.94 19.98
C TRP A 95 1.39 3.99 18.44
N TRP A 96 2.32 4.71 17.82
CA TRP A 96 2.34 4.90 16.37
C TRP A 96 2.61 3.61 15.61
N GLY A 97 3.63 2.85 16.03
CA GLY A 97 3.98 1.55 15.47
C GLY A 97 2.90 0.50 15.68
N TYR A 98 2.23 0.50 16.84
CA TYR A 98 1.11 -0.42 17.07
C TYR A 98 -0.04 -0.19 16.09
N TYR A 99 -0.46 1.06 15.89
CA TYR A 99 -1.53 1.38 14.93
C TYR A 99 -1.08 1.18 13.48
N ALA A 100 0.15 1.60 13.14
CA ALA A 100 0.71 1.34 11.81
C ALA A 100 0.70 -0.16 11.46
N TRP A 101 1.14 -1.00 12.40
CA TRP A 101 1.14 -2.45 12.24
C TRP A 101 -0.28 -3.00 12.09
N THR A 102 -1.20 -2.63 12.99
CA THR A 102 -2.58 -3.13 12.95
C THR A 102 -3.26 -2.81 11.61
N TYR A 103 -3.10 -1.59 11.11
CA TYR A 103 -3.68 -1.19 9.83
C TYR A 103 -2.96 -1.81 8.62
N ALA A 104 -1.65 -2.03 8.69
CA ALA A 104 -0.90 -2.71 7.64
C ALA A 104 -1.31 -4.19 7.54
N ASP A 105 -1.52 -4.86 8.67
CA ASP A 105 -1.98 -6.25 8.73
C ASP A 105 -3.40 -6.40 8.14
N GLU A 106 -4.31 -5.47 8.49
CA GLU A 106 -5.63 -5.41 7.87
C GLU A 106 -5.55 -5.15 6.36
N ALA A 107 -4.67 -4.24 5.92
CA ALA A 107 -4.46 -3.96 4.50
C ALA A 107 -3.95 -5.19 3.75
N TYR A 108 -2.97 -5.90 4.33
CA TYR A 108 -2.42 -7.14 3.79
C TYR A 108 -3.52 -8.19 3.59
N TYR A 109 -4.35 -8.42 4.60
CA TYR A 109 -5.49 -9.34 4.49
C TYR A 109 -6.43 -9.00 3.33
N TRP A 110 -6.83 -7.72 3.21
CA TRP A 110 -7.74 -7.30 2.15
C TRP A 110 -7.10 -7.34 0.77
N PHE A 111 -5.81 -7.01 0.65
CA PHE A 111 -5.09 -7.14 -0.60
C PHE A 111 -4.92 -8.59 -1.02
N GLY A 112 -4.71 -9.53 -0.09
CA GLY A 112 -4.73 -10.96 -0.40
C GLY A 112 -6.06 -11.41 -0.99
N LEU A 113 -7.19 -11.03 -0.37
CA LEU A 113 -8.52 -11.30 -0.96
C LEU A 113 -8.70 -10.63 -2.33
N ALA A 114 -8.19 -9.43 -2.51
CA ALA A 114 -8.26 -8.73 -3.80
C ALA A 114 -7.42 -9.44 -4.87
N ALA A 115 -6.21 -9.89 -4.52
CA ALA A 115 -5.29 -10.59 -5.40
C ALA A 115 -5.86 -11.95 -5.82
N ASP A 116 -6.45 -12.72 -4.89
CA ASP A 116 -7.14 -13.97 -5.19
C ASP A 116 -8.28 -13.78 -6.19
N ASN A 117 -9.10 -12.74 -6.00
CA ASN A 117 -10.20 -12.44 -6.92
C ASN A 117 -9.69 -11.92 -8.28
N ALA A 118 -8.62 -11.13 -8.31
CA ALA A 118 -7.99 -10.72 -9.57
C ALA A 118 -7.40 -11.91 -10.32
N TYR A 119 -6.79 -12.86 -9.61
CA TYR A 119 -6.29 -14.12 -10.16
C TYR A 119 -7.42 -14.95 -10.76
N TYR A 120 -8.57 -15.08 -10.06
CA TYR A 120 -9.74 -15.78 -10.61
C TYR A 120 -10.32 -15.08 -11.83
N ALA A 121 -10.41 -13.74 -11.82
CA ALA A 121 -10.86 -12.97 -12.96
C ALA A 121 -9.99 -13.23 -14.20
N TRP A 122 -8.67 -13.24 -14.03
CA TRP A 122 -7.73 -13.56 -15.10
C TRP A 122 -7.83 -15.03 -15.55
N THR A 123 -7.74 -15.96 -14.61
CA THR A 123 -7.65 -17.41 -14.88
C THR A 123 -8.90 -17.94 -15.58
N TYR A 124 -10.08 -17.48 -15.15
CA TYR A 124 -11.35 -17.90 -15.73
C TYR A 124 -11.84 -16.96 -16.84
N GLY A 125 -11.21 -15.80 -17.03
CA GLY A 125 -11.68 -14.77 -17.95
C GLY A 125 -13.05 -14.21 -17.57
N ASP A 126 -13.41 -14.27 -16.29
CA ASP A 126 -14.72 -13.86 -15.78
C ASP A 126 -14.63 -12.53 -15.05
N LEU A 127 -15.18 -11.49 -15.69
CA LEU A 127 -15.20 -10.13 -15.18
C LEU A 127 -16.03 -9.96 -13.90
N TYR A 128 -16.85 -10.95 -13.53
CA TYR A 128 -17.57 -10.92 -12.26
C TYR A 128 -16.62 -10.85 -11.06
N TYR A 129 -15.50 -11.60 -11.09
CA TYR A 129 -14.51 -11.57 -10.02
C TYR A 129 -13.76 -10.23 -9.94
N THR A 130 -13.69 -9.48 -11.05
CA THR A 130 -13.09 -8.13 -11.07
C THR A 130 -13.84 -7.17 -10.15
N TYR A 131 -15.16 -7.31 -9.97
CA TYR A 131 -15.91 -6.49 -9.01
C TYR A 131 -15.49 -6.75 -7.57
N PHE A 132 -15.24 -8.01 -7.21
CA PHE A 132 -14.74 -8.37 -5.88
C PHE A 132 -13.30 -7.90 -5.67
N ALA A 133 -12.43 -8.05 -6.68
CA ALA A 133 -11.06 -7.54 -6.62
C ALA A 133 -11.04 -6.02 -6.39
N LEU A 134 -11.90 -5.25 -7.07
CA LEU A 134 -12.05 -3.82 -6.85
C LEU A 134 -12.58 -3.49 -5.44
N TYR A 135 -13.59 -4.22 -4.97
CA TYR A 135 -14.17 -4.02 -3.65
C TYR A 135 -13.16 -4.26 -2.53
N TYR A 136 -12.52 -5.43 -2.52
CA TYR A 136 -11.50 -5.77 -1.51
C TYR A 136 -10.26 -4.88 -1.64
N GLY A 137 -9.82 -4.56 -2.86
CA GLY A 137 -8.74 -3.60 -3.07
C GLY A 137 -9.07 -2.19 -2.57
N GLY A 138 -10.36 -1.82 -2.52
CA GLY A 138 -10.83 -0.57 -1.93
C GLY A 138 -10.84 -0.60 -0.39
N LEU A 139 -11.19 -1.74 0.21
CA LEU A 139 -11.06 -1.93 1.66
C LEU A 139 -9.58 -1.90 2.06
N GLY A 140 -8.72 -2.64 1.36
CA GLY A 140 -7.28 -2.65 1.63
C GLY A 140 -6.65 -1.26 1.49
N SER A 141 -7.07 -0.46 0.50
CA SER A 141 -6.52 0.90 0.34
C SER A 141 -6.91 1.85 1.47
N TYR A 142 -8.10 1.67 2.07
CA TYR A 142 -8.49 2.40 3.27
C TYR A 142 -7.52 2.11 4.43
N HIS A 143 -7.31 0.82 4.76
CA HIS A 143 -6.43 0.43 5.85
C HIS A 143 -4.97 0.81 5.56
N ASN A 144 -4.50 0.60 4.33
CA ASN A 144 -3.14 0.95 3.91
C ASN A 144 -2.86 2.46 4.03
N ALA A 145 -3.84 3.31 3.75
CA ALA A 145 -3.70 4.75 3.93
C ALA A 145 -3.54 5.14 5.41
N PHE A 146 -4.23 4.46 6.33
CA PHE A 146 -4.01 4.65 7.77
C PHE A 146 -2.63 4.12 8.19
N ALA A 147 -2.22 2.96 7.69
CA ALA A 147 -0.89 2.42 7.94
C ALA A 147 0.22 3.41 7.52
N GLU A 148 0.15 3.93 6.28
CA GLU A 148 1.05 4.96 5.75
C GLU A 148 1.07 6.20 6.65
N ALA A 149 -0.09 6.66 7.11
CA ALA A 149 -0.21 7.85 7.96
C ALA A 149 0.39 7.64 9.35
N TYR A 150 0.05 6.56 10.05
CA TYR A 150 0.57 6.27 11.39
C TYR A 150 2.08 6.00 11.38
N ALA A 151 2.55 5.21 10.41
CA ALA A 151 3.97 4.95 10.22
C ALA A 151 4.73 6.24 9.88
N GLY A 152 4.16 7.04 8.97
CA GLY A 152 4.69 8.35 8.59
C GLY A 152 4.83 9.26 9.81
N ILE A 153 3.76 9.49 10.58
CA ILE A 153 3.81 10.38 11.75
C ILE A 153 4.75 9.85 12.83
N GLY A 154 4.69 8.54 13.13
CA GLY A 154 5.57 7.92 14.12
C GLY A 154 7.04 8.00 13.77
N SER A 155 7.39 7.97 12.48
CA SER A 155 8.78 8.15 12.02
C SER A 155 9.36 9.54 12.33
N TYR A 156 8.51 10.53 12.60
CA TYR A 156 8.91 11.91 12.95
C TYR A 156 8.83 12.22 14.45
N GLY A 157 8.40 11.26 15.26
CA GLY A 157 8.29 11.41 16.71
C GLY A 157 7.12 12.25 17.17
N GLY A 158 5.90 11.80 16.88
CA GLY A 158 4.72 12.31 17.56
C GLY A 158 4.80 12.01 19.06
N ASP A 159 5.47 12.88 19.81
CA ASP A 159 5.57 12.81 21.27
C ASP A 159 4.16 12.86 21.89
N TYR A 160 3.83 11.83 22.67
CA TYR A 160 2.85 11.89 23.76
C TYR A 160 3.52 11.41 25.05
#